data_AF-A0A517N347-F1
#
_entry.id   AF-A0A517N347-F1
#
_cell.length_a   1.000
_cell.length_b   1.000
_cell.length_c   1.000
_cell.angle_alpha   90.00
_cell.angle_beta   90.00
_cell.angle_gamma   90.00
#
_symmetry.space_group_name_H-M   'P 1'
#
loop_
_entity.id
_entity.type
_entity.pdbx_description
1 polymer ?
#
loop_
_entity_poly.entity_id
_entity_poly.type
_entity_poly.pdbx_seq_one_letter_code
_entity_poly.pdbx_strand_id
1 'polypeptide(L)'
;MPSFLQGASTCAILAMLIFSSHNSFAEEEVGLGTGFSTEVTGESFRKKPAEHEAAKAENKESKVKPGLGSDFSTDVKPQYGSEQLQELYKKRKLFTSRSYKEVRAISAERFRQTNAELLQEQLSTTTQTWLAEHTETAENLFTAIDGQHDDVARVLDLFDQLCTKSTEQVAEHADLAIAVALVWDKPRGAVYTYAHHQKRAKAEMPTGLVGPLENFQHLVGSSGGRFLPWEFLVYAVNHPTPMKERTWAVENYAHRTGNFGKSYQDVPYDQTMLKSGSEVAKLNGHSYDLPSIRQFGGVCAHQADFASRVGKSLGIPAAYVRGENVFNDYHAWLCWVELTAPPTADRISFALKSSGRYRGDKYYVGQLNDPHTGEQITDREMERQLQTAGLNATAKRQADLVMRAFPELSHSLELSPRDQLLFLSKVTQLCPGNTQAWRDMAKLSVDGKIDDKNTKLMRKQLSVLFNTFRNVPDFTWEVFDDFIAYEKDPKKRLKAYDQLTGVYVAADRPDLASLARLKQADLFLEIEEPIEAAKSLAATTAAVAQDGRYAPLMLARMREIAEPIEGGPEFIDTFWPKYLLAIPPRRGNELSKYFVKMHEEAVKWYSSRENQAAVDQINNRLDAVRRGRG
;
A
#
# COMPACT_ATOMS: atom_id res chain seq x y z
N MET A 1 -4.02 72.84 -2.23
CA MET A 1 -5.48 73.05 -2.28
C MET A 1 -5.94 72.84 -3.70
N PRO A 2 -7.10 72.21 -3.97
CA PRO A 2 -7.98 71.35 -3.12
C PRO A 2 -8.05 69.91 -3.73
N SER A 3 -8.67 68.85 -3.20
CA SER A 3 -9.30 68.46 -1.93
C SER A 3 -9.76 66.99 -2.06
N PHE A 4 -9.55 66.16 -1.02
CA PHE A 4 -10.42 65.12 -0.40
C PHE A 4 -11.25 64.13 -1.27
N LEU A 5 -11.28 62.80 -1.04
CA LEU A 5 -11.72 62.00 0.14
C LEU A 5 -11.15 60.55 0.06
N GLN A 6 -10.54 59.98 1.12
CA GLN A 6 -11.08 58.93 2.05
C GLN A 6 -11.90 57.78 1.38
N GLY A 7 -11.66 56.48 1.58
CA GLY A 7 -10.75 55.72 2.46
C GLY A 7 -11.05 54.19 2.43
N ALA A 8 -10.36 53.47 3.34
CA ALA A 8 -10.63 52.14 3.90
C ALA A 8 -10.13 50.84 3.21
N SER A 9 -9.23 50.14 3.95
CA SER A 9 -9.15 48.68 4.25
C SER A 9 -9.18 47.66 3.08
N THR A 10 -8.31 46.65 2.95
CA THR A 10 -8.00 45.57 3.92
C THR A 10 -6.89 44.64 3.39
N CYS A 11 -6.08 44.10 4.30
CA CYS A 11 -5.25 42.86 4.30
C CYS A 11 -4.95 42.05 3.01
N ALA A 12 -3.68 42.08 2.62
CA ALA A 12 -2.70 40.97 2.66
C ALA A 12 -3.15 39.48 2.53
N ILE A 13 -2.54 38.86 1.50
CA ILE A 13 -1.98 37.49 1.43
C ILE A 13 -2.94 36.30 1.28
N LEU A 14 -3.07 35.81 0.05
CA LEU A 14 -3.17 34.38 -0.23
C LEU A 14 -2.57 34.06 -1.61
N ALA A 15 -1.28 33.70 -1.64
CA ALA A 15 -0.66 33.08 -2.81
C ALA A 15 -0.80 31.57 -2.67
N MET A 16 -1.80 30.98 -3.31
CA MET A 16 -1.87 29.53 -3.54
C MET A 16 -1.07 29.20 -4.81
N LEU A 17 0.11 28.61 -4.61
CA LEU A 17 0.83 27.90 -5.66
C LEU A 17 0.08 26.62 -5.99
N ILE A 18 -0.65 26.64 -7.11
CA ILE A 18 -1.16 25.44 -7.77
C ILE A 18 0.02 24.81 -8.51
N PHE A 19 0.65 23.79 -7.91
CA PHE A 19 1.47 22.86 -8.68
C PHE A 19 0.52 21.91 -9.43
N SER A 20 0.21 22.26 -10.68
CA SER A 20 -0.30 21.32 -11.66
C SER A 20 0.88 20.41 -12.05
N SER A 21 0.93 19.20 -11.51
CA SER A 21 1.81 18.17 -12.05
C SER A 21 1.24 17.71 -13.39
N HIS A 22 1.71 18.32 -14.47
CA HIS A 22 1.62 17.77 -15.81
C HIS A 22 2.42 16.46 -15.83
N ASN A 23 1.73 15.33 -15.73
CA ASN A 23 2.29 14.04 -16.11
C ASN A 23 2.36 14.05 -17.64
N SER A 24 3.56 14.29 -18.18
CA SER A 24 3.81 14.21 -19.62
C SER A 24 3.56 12.78 -20.10
N PHE A 25 2.54 12.64 -20.93
CA PHE A 25 2.21 11.43 -21.68
C PHE A 25 3.32 11.16 -22.71
N ALA A 26 3.96 10.01 -22.58
CA ALA A 26 4.61 9.35 -23.70
C ALA A 26 3.84 8.03 -23.90
N GLU A 27 2.95 8.02 -24.89
CA GLU A 27 2.43 6.79 -25.48
C GLU A 27 3.58 6.18 -26.27
N GLU A 28 4.00 4.97 -25.89
CA GLU A 28 4.96 4.19 -26.67
C GLU A 28 4.18 3.00 -27.25
N GLU A 29 3.83 3.12 -28.53
CA GLU A 29 3.26 2.05 -29.34
C GLU A 29 4.25 0.89 -29.43
N VAL A 30 3.84 -0.27 -28.91
CA VAL A 30 4.60 -1.52 -29.10
C VAL A 30 4.23 -2.08 -30.47
N GLY A 31 5.09 -1.85 -31.46
CA GLY A 31 5.02 -2.48 -32.78
C GLY A 31 5.24 -3.99 -32.67
N LEU A 32 4.18 -4.77 -32.89
CA LEU A 32 4.26 -6.23 -33.04
C LEU A 32 4.61 -6.57 -34.49
N GLY A 33 5.81 -7.13 -34.68
CA GLY A 33 6.30 -7.64 -35.95
C GLY A 33 5.42 -8.79 -36.47
N THR A 34 5.05 -8.67 -37.73
CA THR A 34 4.30 -9.64 -38.52
C THR A 34 5.17 -10.81 -38.98
N GLY A 35 4.61 -12.02 -38.96
CA GLY A 35 4.99 -13.11 -39.88
C GLY A 35 5.39 -14.41 -39.19
N PHE A 36 4.50 -15.40 -39.20
CA PHE A 36 4.70 -16.67 -39.91
C PHE A 36 3.44 -17.53 -39.76
N SER A 37 2.90 -17.95 -40.91
CA SER A 37 1.75 -18.85 -41.04
C SER A 37 2.27 -20.28 -41.14
N THR A 38 1.84 -21.16 -40.24
CA THR A 38 1.82 -22.60 -40.51
C THR A 38 0.51 -23.20 -39.97
N GLU A 39 -0.25 -23.79 -40.88
CA GLU A 39 -1.40 -24.63 -40.60
C GLU A 39 -0.96 -25.88 -39.82
N VAL A 40 -1.64 -26.18 -38.71
CA VAL A 40 -1.67 -27.53 -38.15
C VAL A 40 -3.10 -27.85 -37.76
N THR A 41 -3.59 -28.91 -38.39
CA THR A 41 -4.88 -29.57 -38.23
C THR A 41 -5.12 -30.04 -36.81
N GLY A 42 -6.38 -29.95 -36.37
CA GLY A 42 -6.77 -30.24 -35.00
C GLY A 42 -6.75 -31.70 -34.60
N GLU A 43 -6.61 -31.93 -33.31
CA GLU A 43 -7.21 -33.07 -32.63
C GLU A 43 -7.51 -32.70 -31.18
N SER A 44 -8.73 -33.01 -30.77
CA SER A 44 -9.31 -32.65 -29.48
C SER A 44 -8.74 -33.50 -28.35
N PHE A 45 -8.16 -32.87 -27.33
CA PHE A 45 -8.00 -33.48 -26.02
C PHE A 45 -8.66 -32.63 -24.94
N ARG A 46 -9.89 -33.02 -24.57
CA ARG A 46 -10.49 -32.67 -23.28
C ARG A 46 -9.67 -33.35 -22.18
N LYS A 47 -8.90 -32.59 -21.41
CA LYS A 47 -8.54 -32.94 -20.03
C LYS A 47 -8.87 -31.77 -19.11
N LYS A 48 -9.63 -32.08 -18.05
CA LYS A 48 -9.97 -31.18 -16.95
C LYS A 48 -8.69 -30.72 -16.25
N PRO A 49 -8.53 -29.45 -15.86
CA PRO A 49 -7.45 -29.07 -14.97
C PRO A 49 -7.90 -29.33 -13.52
N ALA A 50 -7.48 -30.47 -12.98
CA ALA A 50 -7.27 -30.63 -11.55
C ALA A 50 -5.87 -30.07 -11.29
N GLU A 51 -5.77 -28.88 -10.69
CA GLU A 51 -4.57 -28.29 -10.04
C GLU A 51 -4.71 -26.77 -9.77
N HIS A 52 -5.83 -26.15 -10.14
CA HIS A 52 -6.20 -24.80 -9.67
C HIS A 52 -6.55 -24.70 -8.17
N GLU A 53 -6.40 -25.79 -7.40
CA GLU A 53 -6.62 -25.80 -5.94
C GLU A 53 -5.37 -25.48 -5.12
N ALA A 54 -4.16 -25.68 -5.65
CA ALA A 54 -2.93 -25.41 -4.89
C ALA A 54 -2.66 -23.90 -4.68
N ALA A 55 -3.24 -23.03 -5.52
CA ALA A 55 -3.22 -21.57 -5.33
C ALA A 55 -4.49 -21.02 -4.63
N LYS A 56 -5.51 -21.86 -4.40
CA LYS A 56 -6.73 -21.49 -3.65
C LYS A 56 -6.66 -21.85 -2.17
N ALA A 57 -5.73 -22.70 -1.75
CA ALA A 57 -5.66 -23.22 -0.39
C ALA A 57 -5.02 -22.27 0.66
N GLU A 58 -4.40 -21.15 0.26
CA GLU A 58 -3.74 -20.23 1.20
C GLU A 58 -4.34 -18.82 1.26
N ASN A 59 -5.47 -18.57 0.58
CA ASN A 59 -6.22 -17.31 0.72
C ASN A 59 -7.53 -17.51 1.51
N LYS A 60 -7.48 -18.36 2.55
CA LYS A 60 -8.50 -18.30 3.61
C LYS A 60 -8.28 -16.99 4.34
N GLU A 61 -9.22 -16.07 4.14
CA GLU A 61 -9.37 -14.80 4.86
C GLU A 61 -8.97 -14.95 6.33
N SER A 62 -7.72 -14.62 6.63
CA SER A 62 -7.35 -14.00 7.89
C SER A 62 -7.94 -12.59 7.87
N LYS A 63 -9.27 -12.49 8.02
CA LYS A 63 -9.95 -11.27 8.45
C LYS A 63 -9.70 -11.09 9.95
N VAL A 64 -8.43 -11.08 10.36
CA VAL A 64 -8.07 -10.27 11.51
C VAL A 64 -8.10 -8.86 10.95
N LYS A 65 -9.25 -8.17 11.07
CA LYS A 65 -9.21 -6.71 10.97
C LYS A 65 -8.13 -6.29 11.96
N PRO A 66 -7.10 -5.51 11.56
CA PRO A 66 -6.18 -4.93 12.54
C PRO A 66 -7.04 -4.28 13.63
N GLY A 67 -6.72 -4.59 14.88
CA GLY A 67 -7.52 -4.14 16.03
C GLY A 67 -7.81 -2.65 15.92
N LEU A 68 -9.07 -2.28 16.14
CA LEU A 68 -9.49 -0.88 16.16
C LEU A 68 -8.82 -0.18 17.32
N GLY A 69 -7.79 0.62 17.02
CA GLY A 69 -7.19 1.56 17.94
C GLY A 69 -6.41 0.93 19.10
N SER A 70 -5.80 1.78 19.91
CA SER A 70 -5.27 1.36 21.21
C SER A 70 -6.43 1.01 22.16
N ASP A 71 -6.31 -0.09 22.89
CA ASP A 71 -7.28 -0.39 23.94
C ASP A 71 -7.07 0.63 25.07
N PHE A 72 -8.10 1.42 25.39
CA PHE A 72 -8.05 2.43 26.45
C PHE A 72 -8.14 1.76 27.83
N SER A 73 -7.29 0.75 28.07
CA SER A 73 -7.24 -0.01 29.31
C SER A 73 -7.08 0.95 30.49
N THR A 74 -7.79 0.66 31.57
CA THR A 74 -7.84 1.48 32.78
C THR A 74 -6.69 1.19 33.75
N ASP A 75 -5.80 0.25 33.44
CA ASP A 75 -4.65 -0.11 34.29
C ASP A 75 -3.32 0.19 33.60
N VAL A 76 -3.07 1.48 33.34
CA VAL A 76 -1.80 1.96 32.77
C VAL A 76 -0.92 2.48 33.89
N LYS A 77 0.06 1.67 34.32
CA LYS A 77 1.05 2.09 35.32
C LYS A 77 1.91 3.25 34.78
N PRO A 78 2.18 4.28 35.59
CA PRO A 78 3.09 5.35 35.20
C PRO A 78 4.46 4.80 34.81
N GLN A 79 4.96 5.23 33.66
CA GLN A 79 6.28 4.88 33.15
C GLN A 79 7.33 5.95 33.53
N TYR A 80 8.60 5.69 33.23
CA TYR A 80 9.63 6.73 33.35
C TYR A 80 9.27 7.96 32.51
N GLY A 81 9.48 9.17 33.02
CA GLY A 81 9.28 10.38 32.23
C GLY A 81 7.82 10.82 32.02
N SER A 82 6.86 10.17 32.67
CA SER A 82 5.43 10.47 32.49
C SER A 82 5.03 11.86 32.96
N GLU A 83 5.58 12.31 34.08
CA GLU A 83 5.36 13.68 34.58
C GLU A 83 5.89 14.72 33.59
N GLN A 84 7.06 14.48 32.99
CA GLN A 84 7.64 15.35 31.97
C GLN A 84 6.75 15.42 30.72
N LEU A 85 6.24 14.28 30.24
CA LEU A 85 5.30 14.28 29.09
C LEU A 85 3.99 15.00 29.42
N GLN A 86 3.45 14.83 30.64
CA GLN A 86 2.28 15.57 31.10
C GLN A 86 2.56 17.07 31.16
N GLU A 87 3.73 17.48 31.63
CA GLU A 87 4.14 18.88 31.69
C GLU A 87 4.26 19.49 30.28
N LEU A 88 4.88 18.76 29.34
CA LEU A 88 4.95 19.15 27.94
C LEU A 88 3.55 19.31 27.31
N TYR A 89 2.62 18.42 27.65
CA TYR A 89 1.24 18.51 27.22
C TYR A 89 0.55 19.75 27.80
N LYS A 90 0.60 19.95 29.13
CA LYS A 90 0.01 21.10 29.83
C LYS A 90 0.55 22.44 29.32
N LYS A 91 1.86 22.50 29.00
CA LYS A 91 2.53 23.67 28.41
C LYS A 91 2.27 23.84 26.90
N ARG A 92 1.50 22.95 26.27
CA ARG A 92 1.22 22.93 24.82
C ARG A 92 2.48 22.80 23.95
N LYS A 93 3.54 22.19 24.49
CA LYS A 93 4.83 21.99 23.80
C LYS A 93 4.96 20.59 23.18
N LEU A 94 4.22 19.60 23.69
CA LEU A 94 4.31 18.20 23.27
C LEU A 94 4.25 17.98 21.74
N PHE A 95 3.43 18.78 21.05
CA PHE A 95 3.22 18.68 19.59
C PHE A 95 4.07 19.65 18.77
N THR A 96 5.07 20.30 19.37
CA THR A 96 5.96 21.22 18.66
C THR A 96 7.22 20.48 18.24
N SER A 97 7.75 20.79 17.05
CA SER A 97 8.99 20.18 16.54
C SER A 97 10.18 20.43 17.47
N ARG A 98 10.17 21.54 18.22
CA ARG A 98 11.22 21.86 19.21
C ARG A 98 11.28 20.89 20.38
N SER A 99 10.18 20.21 20.70
CA SER A 99 10.12 19.23 21.78
C SER A 99 10.48 17.81 21.33
N TYR A 100 10.74 17.57 20.04
CA TYR A 100 11.07 16.23 19.56
C TYR A 100 12.25 15.60 20.30
N LYS A 101 13.36 16.33 20.46
CA LYS A 101 14.56 15.83 21.17
C LYS A 101 14.23 15.37 22.58
N GLU A 102 13.43 16.15 23.30
CA GLU A 102 13.01 15.84 24.67
C GLU A 102 12.07 14.63 24.73
N VAL A 103 11.07 14.57 23.84
CA VAL A 103 10.14 13.42 23.73
C VAL A 103 10.90 12.14 23.37
N ARG A 104 11.85 12.23 22.44
CA ARG A 104 12.72 11.13 22.01
C ARG A 104 13.60 10.64 23.17
N ALA A 105 14.27 11.54 23.88
CA ALA A 105 15.10 11.21 25.03
C ALA A 105 14.30 10.51 26.15
N ILE A 106 13.11 10.99 26.48
CA ILE A 106 12.20 10.35 27.45
C ILE A 106 11.86 8.93 27.01
N SER A 107 11.49 8.76 25.74
CA SER A 107 11.06 7.48 25.20
C SER A 107 12.21 6.46 25.12
N ALA A 108 13.40 6.93 24.75
CA ALA A 108 14.61 6.11 24.74
C ALA A 108 15.05 5.69 26.15
N GLU A 109 14.89 6.55 27.15
CA GLU A 109 15.17 6.19 28.55
C GLU A 109 14.14 5.21 29.12
N ARG A 110 12.85 5.34 28.75
CA ARG A 110 11.84 4.31 29.05
C ARG A 110 12.26 2.94 28.51
N PHE A 111 12.71 2.90 27.25
CA PHE A 111 13.21 1.67 26.64
C PHE A 111 14.42 1.11 27.40
N ARG A 112 15.39 1.97 27.73
CA ARG A 112 16.59 1.57 28.49
C ARG A 112 16.26 0.93 29.82
N GLN A 113 15.35 1.52 30.59
CA GLN A 113 14.97 0.98 31.90
C GLN A 113 14.20 -0.33 31.77
N THR A 114 13.29 -0.41 30.79
CA THR A 114 12.48 -1.61 30.56
C THR A 114 13.33 -2.79 30.10
N ASN A 115 14.42 -2.53 29.36
CA ASN A 115 15.27 -3.54 28.75
C ASN A 115 16.69 -3.53 29.32
N ALA A 116 16.89 -3.08 30.57
CA ALA A 116 18.21 -2.89 31.15
C ALA A 116 19.04 -4.18 31.18
N GLU A 117 18.41 -5.31 31.53
CA GLU A 117 19.06 -6.63 31.52
C GLU A 117 19.48 -7.03 30.10
N LEU A 118 18.58 -6.92 29.12
CA LEU A 118 18.88 -7.22 27.72
C LEU A 118 20.00 -6.34 27.15
N LEU A 119 20.03 -5.05 27.51
CA LEU A 119 21.10 -4.15 27.09
C LEU A 119 22.46 -4.58 27.66
N GLN A 120 22.50 -5.07 28.90
CA GLN A 120 23.73 -5.59 29.51
C GLN A 120 24.15 -6.93 28.90
N GLU A 121 23.19 -7.80 28.56
CA GLU A 121 23.44 -9.13 28.03
C GLU A 121 23.85 -9.12 26.54
N GLN A 122 23.18 -8.31 25.72
CA GLN A 122 23.31 -8.37 24.26
C GLN A 122 24.32 -7.35 23.70
N LEU A 123 24.63 -6.27 24.42
CA LEU A 123 25.60 -5.27 23.96
C LEU A 123 26.93 -5.45 24.68
N SER A 124 28.03 -5.49 23.92
CA SER A 124 29.37 -5.44 24.47
C SER A 124 29.63 -4.13 25.22
N THR A 125 30.57 -4.13 26.16
CA THR A 125 30.97 -2.90 26.89
C THR A 125 31.42 -1.79 25.94
N THR A 126 32.06 -2.15 24.83
CA THR A 126 32.46 -1.22 23.77
C THR A 126 31.25 -0.54 23.15
N THR A 127 30.24 -1.29 22.73
CA THR A 127 29.01 -0.73 22.14
C THR A 127 28.21 0.06 23.15
N GLN A 128 28.11 -0.40 24.40
CA GLN A 128 27.44 0.36 25.47
C GLN A 128 28.10 1.72 25.70
N THR A 129 29.43 1.75 25.78
CA THR A 129 30.20 3.00 25.93
C THR A 129 30.01 3.90 24.71
N TRP A 130 30.08 3.33 23.51
CA TRP A 130 29.89 4.07 22.27
C TRP A 130 28.48 4.69 22.17
N LEU A 131 27.43 3.96 22.52
CA LEU A 131 26.04 4.46 22.55
C LEU A 131 25.85 5.58 23.58
N ALA A 132 26.56 5.52 24.71
CA ALA A 132 26.54 6.59 25.70
C ALA A 132 27.14 7.91 25.13
N GLU A 133 28.20 7.81 24.34
CA GLU A 133 28.84 8.95 23.65
C GLU A 133 28.04 9.42 22.42
N HIS A 134 27.28 8.54 21.77
CA HIS A 134 26.50 8.81 20.57
C HIS A 134 24.99 8.80 20.89
N THR A 135 24.59 9.66 21.84
CA THR A 135 23.24 9.65 22.42
C THR A 135 22.12 9.75 21.39
N GLU A 136 22.29 10.54 20.32
CA GLU A 136 21.28 10.64 19.26
C GLU A 136 21.06 9.32 18.51
N THR A 137 22.13 8.59 18.22
CA THR A 137 22.04 7.27 17.58
C THR A 137 21.37 6.26 18.52
N ALA A 138 21.75 6.26 19.80
CA ALA A 138 21.13 5.40 20.80
C ALA A 138 19.63 5.67 20.93
N GLU A 139 19.25 6.95 21.03
CA GLU A 139 17.86 7.37 21.09
C GLU A 139 17.06 6.95 19.85
N ASN A 140 17.63 7.12 18.64
CA ASN A 140 16.99 6.70 17.40
C ASN A 140 16.84 5.18 17.32
N LEU A 141 17.85 4.40 17.70
CA LEU A 141 17.79 2.94 17.75
C LEU A 141 16.66 2.46 18.68
N PHE A 142 16.68 2.91 19.94
CA PHE A 142 15.72 2.47 20.95
C PHE A 142 14.28 2.87 20.63
N THR A 143 14.08 4.00 19.97
CA THR A 143 12.74 4.45 19.58
C THR A 143 12.24 3.82 18.28
N ALA A 144 13.14 3.34 17.41
CA ALA A 144 12.79 2.62 16.20
C ALA A 144 12.31 1.19 16.47
N ILE A 145 12.83 0.55 17.54
CA ILE A 145 12.38 -0.79 17.98
C ILE A 145 10.91 -0.75 18.40
N ASP A 146 10.11 -1.62 17.78
CA ASP A 146 8.72 -1.91 18.10
C ASP A 146 8.63 -3.27 18.79
N GLY A 147 8.47 -3.27 20.12
CA GLY A 147 8.38 -4.52 20.90
C GLY A 147 7.20 -5.44 20.55
N GLN A 148 6.23 -5.00 19.74
CA GLN A 148 5.19 -5.88 19.20
C GLN A 148 5.66 -6.67 17.97
N HIS A 149 6.57 -6.08 17.18
CA HIS A 149 6.96 -6.59 15.87
C HIS A 149 8.45 -6.94 15.78
N ASP A 150 9.27 -6.58 16.75
CA ASP A 150 10.72 -6.81 16.74
C ASP A 150 11.14 -7.79 17.87
N ASP A 151 12.12 -8.65 17.60
CA ASP A 151 12.88 -9.38 18.60
C ASP A 151 13.95 -8.44 19.18
N VAL A 152 13.61 -7.80 20.30
CA VAL A 152 14.45 -6.79 20.95
C VAL A 152 15.87 -7.29 21.21
N ALA A 153 16.02 -8.53 21.71
CA ALA A 153 17.33 -9.09 22.01
C ALA A 153 18.16 -9.25 20.73
N ARG A 154 17.55 -9.75 19.66
CA ARG A 154 18.22 -9.95 18.39
C ARG A 154 18.57 -8.62 17.68
N VAL A 155 17.71 -7.60 17.76
CA VAL A 155 18.03 -6.27 17.24
C VAL A 155 19.29 -5.73 17.92
N LEU A 156 19.36 -5.82 19.25
CA LEU A 156 20.50 -5.33 20.03
C LEU A 156 21.79 -6.11 19.69
N ASP A 157 21.73 -7.43 19.63
CA ASP A 157 22.86 -8.30 19.23
C ASP A 157 23.36 -7.97 17.81
N LEU A 158 22.45 -7.80 16.84
CA LEU A 158 22.83 -7.41 15.48
C LEU A 158 23.49 -6.02 15.44
N PHE A 159 22.96 -5.06 16.21
CA PHE A 159 23.55 -3.73 16.29
C PHE A 159 24.94 -3.77 16.95
N ASP A 160 25.12 -4.58 18.01
CA ASP A 160 26.43 -4.80 18.64
C ASP A 160 27.45 -5.41 17.67
N GLN A 161 27.04 -6.39 16.87
CA GLN A 161 27.90 -6.99 15.85
C GLN A 161 28.35 -5.96 14.81
N LEU A 162 27.48 -5.03 14.41
CA LEU A 162 27.83 -3.92 13.51
C LEU A 162 28.83 -2.96 14.16
N CYS A 163 28.58 -2.52 15.39
CA CYS A 163 29.47 -1.64 16.15
C CYS A 163 30.85 -2.28 16.40
N THR A 164 30.88 -3.55 16.80
CA THR A 164 32.12 -4.31 17.02
C THR A 164 32.95 -4.41 15.74
N LYS A 165 32.30 -4.46 14.58
CA LYS A 165 32.99 -4.48 13.29
C LYS A 165 33.56 -3.12 12.91
N SER A 166 32.81 -2.03 13.08
CA SER A 166 33.30 -0.66 12.89
C SER A 166 32.35 0.37 13.49
N THR A 167 32.73 0.94 14.63
CA THR A 167 32.01 2.06 15.25
C THR A 167 32.01 3.32 14.37
N GLU A 168 33.08 3.56 13.60
CA GLU A 168 33.19 4.68 12.66
C GLU A 168 32.14 4.58 11.54
N GLN A 169 32.00 3.41 10.91
CA GLN A 169 30.99 3.20 9.87
C GLN A 169 29.57 3.29 10.44
N VAL A 170 29.33 2.79 11.66
CA VAL A 170 28.02 2.94 12.31
C VAL A 170 27.72 4.40 12.65
N ALA A 171 28.73 5.18 13.05
CA ALA A 171 28.55 6.62 13.30
C ALA A 171 28.13 7.37 12.02
N GLU A 172 28.77 7.05 10.89
CA GLU A 172 28.47 7.67 9.61
C GLU A 172 27.15 7.18 8.98
N HIS A 173 26.76 5.93 9.25
CA HIS A 173 25.62 5.26 8.63
C HIS A 173 24.61 4.71 9.66
N ALA A 174 24.31 5.50 10.69
CA ALA A 174 23.46 5.08 11.80
C ALA A 174 22.07 4.56 11.36
N ASP A 175 21.37 5.28 10.46
CA ASP A 175 20.06 4.84 9.95
C ASP A 175 20.16 3.52 9.16
N LEU A 176 21.28 3.24 8.48
CA LEU A 176 21.49 1.96 7.80
C LEU A 176 21.74 0.83 8.80
N ALA A 177 22.52 1.08 9.85
CA ALA A 177 22.74 0.11 10.92
C ALA A 177 21.42 -0.24 11.63
N ILE A 178 20.59 0.77 11.92
CA ILE A 178 19.24 0.59 12.48
C ILE A 178 18.38 -0.25 11.51
N ALA A 179 18.30 0.11 10.23
CA ALA A 179 17.51 -0.65 9.25
C ALA A 179 17.95 -2.12 9.12
N VAL A 180 19.26 -2.39 9.13
CA VAL A 180 19.77 -3.78 9.10
C VAL A 180 19.37 -4.53 10.36
N ALA A 181 19.52 -3.92 11.55
CA ALA A 181 19.16 -4.56 12.80
C ALA A 181 17.66 -4.87 12.90
N LEU A 182 16.79 -3.94 12.46
CA LEU A 182 15.33 -4.09 12.48
C LEU A 182 14.78 -5.10 11.46
N VAL A 183 15.44 -5.30 10.31
CA VAL A 183 14.92 -6.18 9.25
C VAL A 183 15.36 -7.63 9.46
N TRP A 184 16.52 -7.83 10.07
CA TRP A 184 17.17 -9.13 10.20
C TRP A 184 17.06 -9.74 11.60
N ASP A 185 16.32 -9.08 12.49
CA ASP A 185 15.98 -9.60 13.81
C ASP A 185 15.07 -10.84 13.72
N LYS A 186 14.19 -10.87 12.72
CA LYS A 186 13.28 -11.98 12.43
C LYS A 186 13.63 -12.62 11.09
N PRO A 187 14.26 -13.81 11.09
CA PRO A 187 14.60 -14.51 9.85
C PRO A 187 13.36 -14.99 9.04
N ARG A 188 12.14 -14.91 9.59
CA ARG A 188 10.90 -15.36 8.93
C ARG A 188 9.85 -14.24 8.91
N GLY A 189 9.71 -13.58 7.75
CA GLY A 189 8.62 -12.61 7.49
C GLY A 189 9.11 -11.31 6.83
N ALA A 190 10.13 -10.70 7.43
CA ALA A 190 10.72 -9.42 7.04
C ALA A 190 11.68 -9.50 5.84
N VAL A 191 12.62 -10.45 5.88
CA VAL A 191 13.61 -10.64 4.80
C VAL A 191 12.95 -11.31 3.59
N TYR A 192 13.01 -10.64 2.43
CA TYR A 192 12.46 -11.17 1.19
C TYR A 192 13.25 -12.41 0.71
N THR A 193 12.53 -13.51 0.45
CA THR A 193 13.09 -14.76 -0.06
C THR A 193 12.54 -15.13 -1.44
N TYR A 194 13.46 -15.33 -2.38
CA TYR A 194 13.15 -15.76 -3.75
C TYR A 194 13.17 -17.29 -3.93
N ALA A 195 13.24 -18.06 -2.83
CA ALA A 195 13.24 -19.53 -2.86
C ALA A 195 12.03 -20.13 -3.57
N HIS A 196 10.86 -19.50 -3.42
CA HIS A 196 9.65 -19.96 -4.09
C HIS A 196 9.72 -19.78 -5.62
N HIS A 197 10.35 -18.69 -6.11
CA HIS A 197 10.56 -18.48 -7.54
C HIS A 197 11.60 -19.43 -8.12
N GLN A 198 12.67 -19.71 -7.37
CA GLN A 198 13.68 -20.71 -7.71
C GLN A 198 13.05 -22.09 -7.88
N LYS A 199 12.27 -22.56 -6.89
CA LYS A 199 11.56 -23.84 -6.96
C LYS A 199 10.61 -23.89 -8.15
N ARG A 200 9.85 -22.82 -8.39
CA ARG A 200 8.92 -22.72 -9.53
C ARG A 200 9.63 -22.83 -10.88
N ALA A 201 10.85 -22.29 -10.99
CA ALA A 201 11.67 -22.40 -12.21
C ALA A 201 12.47 -23.70 -12.31
N LYS A 202 12.45 -24.56 -11.29
CA LYS A 202 13.29 -25.77 -11.21
C LYS A 202 14.79 -25.46 -11.38
N ALA A 203 15.19 -24.26 -10.96
CA ALA A 203 16.58 -23.80 -10.96
C ALA A 203 17.30 -24.31 -9.70
N GLU A 204 18.60 -24.09 -9.58
CA GLU A 204 19.38 -24.34 -8.37
C GLU A 204 19.50 -23.04 -7.56
N MET A 205 19.35 -23.09 -6.24
CA MET A 205 19.55 -21.88 -5.42
C MET A 205 21.03 -21.48 -5.45
N PRO A 206 21.38 -20.21 -5.72
CA PRO A 206 22.77 -19.78 -5.66
C PRO A 206 23.37 -19.93 -4.26
N THR A 207 24.66 -20.24 -4.21
CA THR A 207 25.43 -20.32 -2.96
C THR A 207 25.90 -18.94 -2.51
N GLY A 208 26.28 -18.82 -1.24
CA GLY A 208 26.84 -17.56 -0.70
C GLY A 208 25.80 -16.45 -0.51
N LEU A 209 24.57 -16.84 -0.15
CA LEU A 209 23.55 -15.91 0.31
C LEU A 209 24.11 -15.04 1.44
N VAL A 210 23.89 -13.73 1.36
CA VAL A 210 24.46 -12.78 2.33
C VAL A 210 23.57 -12.63 3.56
N GLY A 211 24.20 -12.32 4.69
CA GLY A 211 23.53 -12.00 5.94
C GLY A 211 23.40 -10.48 6.18
N PRO A 212 23.05 -10.09 7.41
CA PRO A 212 22.89 -8.68 7.79
C PRO A 212 24.20 -7.88 7.70
N LEU A 213 25.32 -8.44 8.16
CA LEU A 213 26.60 -7.71 8.18
C LEU A 213 27.11 -7.44 6.77
N GLU A 214 27.00 -8.40 5.86
CA GLU A 214 27.39 -8.22 4.47
C GLU A 214 26.46 -7.22 3.74
N ASN A 215 25.17 -7.19 4.08
CA ASN A 215 24.24 -6.16 3.60
C ASN A 215 24.69 -4.76 4.01
N PHE A 216 25.02 -4.57 5.30
CA PHE A 216 25.53 -3.31 5.83
C PHE A 216 26.80 -2.88 5.08
N GLN A 217 27.79 -3.77 5.00
CA GLN A 217 29.08 -3.46 4.37
C GLN A 217 28.97 -3.10 2.89
N HIS A 218 28.13 -3.82 2.14
CA HIS A 218 27.88 -3.52 0.73
C HIS A 218 27.33 -2.10 0.55
N LEU A 219 26.38 -1.70 1.39
CA LEU A 219 25.68 -0.43 1.22
C LEU A 219 26.46 0.77 1.78
N VAL A 220 27.30 0.59 2.80
CA VAL A 220 28.28 1.61 3.24
C VAL A 220 29.19 2.03 2.08
N GLY A 221 29.63 1.07 1.25
CA GLY A 221 30.44 1.35 0.06
C GLY A 221 29.66 1.90 -1.14
N SER A 222 28.33 2.01 -1.05
CA SER A 222 27.47 2.44 -2.15
C SER A 222 27.07 3.90 -2.01
N SER A 223 26.90 4.59 -3.15
CA SER A 223 26.35 5.96 -3.16
C SER A 223 24.82 5.97 -3.03
N GLY A 224 24.15 4.84 -3.26
CA GLY A 224 22.70 4.70 -3.15
C GLY A 224 22.26 4.59 -1.69
N GLY A 225 21.43 5.53 -1.24
CA GLY A 225 20.82 5.46 0.09
C GLY A 225 21.61 6.13 1.22
N ARG A 226 22.83 6.63 0.96
CA ARG A 226 23.50 7.58 1.86
C ARG A 226 22.53 8.77 2.02
N PHE A 227 22.12 9.08 3.26
CA PHE A 227 21.10 10.09 3.63
C PHE A 227 19.62 9.71 3.55
N LEU A 228 19.27 8.44 3.31
CA LEU A 228 17.89 8.00 3.54
C LEU A 228 17.69 7.62 5.01
N PRO A 229 16.55 7.97 5.62
CA PRO A 229 16.24 7.54 6.98
C PRO A 229 15.92 6.04 6.99
N TRP A 230 16.05 5.39 8.16
CA TRP A 230 15.91 3.94 8.27
C TRP A 230 14.59 3.41 7.69
N GLU A 231 13.50 4.18 7.78
CA GLU A 231 12.18 3.84 7.24
C GLU A 231 12.17 3.56 5.73
N PHE A 232 13.12 4.13 4.97
CA PHE A 232 13.33 3.82 3.55
C PHE A 232 14.28 2.65 3.37
N LEU A 233 15.35 2.61 4.18
CA LEU A 233 16.44 1.65 4.04
C LEU A 233 16.02 0.21 4.36
N VAL A 234 14.94 0.01 5.13
CA VAL A 234 14.38 -1.34 5.34
C VAL A 234 14.05 -2.05 4.02
N TYR A 235 13.63 -1.31 2.99
CA TYR A 235 13.34 -1.84 1.65
C TYR A 235 14.58 -2.05 0.77
N ALA A 236 15.76 -1.60 1.21
CA ALA A 236 17.03 -1.83 0.53
C ALA A 236 17.78 -3.04 1.13
N VAL A 237 17.68 -3.26 2.44
CA VAL A 237 18.48 -4.28 3.16
C VAL A 237 17.80 -5.64 3.28
N ASN A 238 16.51 -5.75 2.96
CA ASN A 238 15.70 -6.95 3.22
C ASN A 238 15.87 -8.05 2.16
N HIS A 239 17.10 -8.43 1.82
CA HIS A 239 17.33 -9.52 0.88
C HIS A 239 18.69 -10.22 1.04
N PRO A 240 18.76 -11.53 0.75
CA PRO A 240 20.00 -12.31 0.90
C PRO A 240 20.83 -12.43 -0.39
N THR A 241 20.71 -11.50 -1.36
CA THR A 241 21.40 -11.61 -2.67
C THR A 241 22.93 -11.75 -2.50
N PRO A 242 23.55 -12.84 -2.99
CA PRO A 242 24.99 -13.08 -2.96
C PRO A 242 25.86 -11.93 -3.46
N MET A 243 27.06 -11.78 -2.89
CA MET A 243 27.93 -10.64 -3.23
C MET A 243 28.35 -10.61 -4.70
N LYS A 244 28.64 -11.79 -5.29
CA LYS A 244 28.97 -11.88 -6.72
C LYS A 244 27.87 -11.31 -7.61
N GLU A 245 26.61 -11.54 -7.24
CA GLU A 245 25.46 -11.02 -7.97
C GLU A 245 25.27 -9.52 -7.77
N ARG A 246 25.57 -9.00 -6.57
CA ARG A 246 25.53 -7.55 -6.32
C ARG A 246 26.59 -6.80 -7.09
N THR A 247 27.83 -7.32 -7.10
CA THR A 247 28.91 -6.77 -7.92
C THR A 247 28.51 -6.75 -9.39
N TRP A 248 27.99 -7.88 -9.89
CA TRP A 248 27.46 -7.95 -11.26
C TRP A 248 26.36 -6.91 -11.51
N ALA A 249 25.42 -6.73 -10.57
CA ALA A 249 24.34 -5.75 -10.72
C ALA A 249 24.89 -4.31 -10.77
N VAL A 250 25.85 -3.96 -9.91
CA VAL A 250 26.51 -2.65 -9.93
C VAL A 250 27.21 -2.43 -11.28
N GLU A 251 28.01 -3.38 -11.73
CA GLU A 251 28.73 -3.30 -13.02
C GLU A 251 27.77 -3.12 -14.21
N ASN A 252 26.60 -3.76 -14.18
CA ASN A 252 25.66 -3.74 -15.30
C ASN A 252 24.61 -2.63 -15.22
N TYR A 253 24.31 -2.09 -14.04
CA TYR A 253 23.15 -1.20 -13.83
C TYR A 253 23.43 0.12 -13.10
N ALA A 254 24.61 0.33 -12.51
CA ALA A 254 24.90 1.58 -11.77
C ALA A 254 24.79 2.85 -12.63
N HIS A 255 24.92 2.73 -13.94
CA HIS A 255 24.74 3.84 -14.88
C HIS A 255 23.27 4.21 -15.17
N ARG A 256 22.29 3.49 -14.59
CA ARG A 256 20.84 3.65 -14.87
C ARG A 256 19.99 3.92 -13.62
N THR A 257 20.54 4.46 -12.55
CA THR A 257 19.82 4.64 -11.26
C THR A 257 18.49 5.40 -11.39
N GLY A 258 18.43 6.44 -12.24
CA GLY A 258 17.22 7.24 -12.47
C GLY A 258 16.11 6.59 -13.32
N ASN A 259 16.30 5.35 -13.81
CA ASN A 259 15.25 4.58 -14.50
C ASN A 259 15.57 3.07 -14.49
N PHE A 260 16.14 2.59 -13.39
CA PHE A 260 16.62 1.21 -13.34
C PHE A 260 15.46 0.21 -13.47
N GLY A 261 14.21 0.64 -13.23
CA GLY A 261 13.02 -0.18 -13.42
C GLY A 261 12.84 -0.73 -14.84
N LYS A 262 13.54 -0.18 -15.85
CA LYS A 262 13.66 -0.81 -17.18
C LYS A 262 14.31 -2.20 -17.13
N SER A 263 15.09 -2.51 -16.10
CA SER A 263 15.70 -3.83 -15.88
C SER A 263 14.66 -4.96 -15.78
N TYR A 264 13.42 -4.65 -15.41
CA TYR A 264 12.30 -5.59 -15.46
C TYR A 264 12.16 -6.24 -16.85
N GLN A 265 12.37 -5.48 -17.92
CA GLN A 265 12.23 -5.94 -19.30
C GLN A 265 13.49 -6.62 -19.84
N ASP A 266 14.62 -6.56 -19.13
CA ASP A 266 15.86 -7.22 -19.53
C ASP A 266 15.79 -8.75 -19.37
N VAL A 267 14.80 -9.24 -18.61
CA VAL A 267 14.53 -10.66 -18.41
C VAL A 267 13.56 -11.15 -19.49
N PRO A 268 13.97 -12.06 -20.40
CA PRO A 268 13.10 -12.59 -21.45
C PRO A 268 11.88 -13.29 -20.87
N TYR A 269 10.71 -13.08 -21.48
CA TYR A 269 9.49 -13.73 -21.01
C TYR A 269 9.42 -15.20 -21.48
N ASP A 270 9.36 -16.13 -20.55
CA ASP A 270 9.27 -17.57 -20.83
C ASP A 270 7.81 -17.99 -21.06
N GLN A 271 7.38 -17.88 -22.32
CA GLN A 271 6.05 -18.32 -22.75
C GLN A 271 5.84 -19.83 -22.58
N THR A 272 6.90 -20.63 -22.63
CA THR A 272 6.80 -22.08 -22.40
C THR A 272 6.48 -22.36 -20.94
N MET A 273 7.13 -21.66 -20.02
CA MET A 273 6.82 -21.73 -18.59
C MET A 273 5.39 -21.27 -18.29
N LEU A 274 4.93 -20.19 -18.91
CA LEU A 274 3.55 -19.73 -18.73
C LEU A 274 2.53 -20.78 -19.22
N LYS A 275 2.68 -21.27 -20.46
CA LYS A 275 1.73 -22.20 -21.09
C LYS A 275 1.69 -23.58 -20.44
N SER A 276 2.83 -24.04 -19.92
CA SER A 276 2.94 -25.33 -19.23
C SER A 276 2.61 -25.26 -17.73
N GLY A 277 2.17 -24.10 -17.21
CA GLY A 277 1.91 -23.97 -15.77
C GLY A 277 3.16 -24.11 -14.90
N SER A 278 4.36 -23.81 -15.43
CA SER A 278 5.66 -24.03 -14.80
C SER A 278 6.18 -25.48 -14.80
N GLU A 279 5.56 -26.40 -15.54
CA GLU A 279 6.10 -27.75 -15.73
C GLU A 279 7.41 -27.75 -16.53
N VAL A 280 7.56 -26.81 -17.47
CA VAL A 280 8.77 -26.65 -18.28
C VAL A 280 9.24 -25.21 -18.16
N ALA A 281 10.47 -25.01 -17.71
CA ALA A 281 11.08 -23.68 -17.61
C ALA A 281 12.45 -23.67 -18.28
N LYS A 282 12.79 -22.59 -18.99
CA LYS A 282 14.11 -22.42 -19.62
C LYS A 282 15.25 -22.32 -18.60
N LEU A 283 14.94 -21.89 -17.38
CA LEU A 283 15.89 -21.79 -16.27
C LEU A 283 16.08 -23.13 -15.52
N ASN A 284 15.38 -24.20 -15.94
CA ASN A 284 15.49 -25.52 -15.30
C ASN A 284 16.93 -26.06 -15.36
N GLY A 285 17.47 -26.47 -14.21
CA GLY A 285 18.84 -26.97 -14.10
C GLY A 285 19.95 -25.90 -14.17
N HIS A 286 19.59 -24.61 -14.22
CA HIS A 286 20.54 -23.49 -14.13
C HIS A 286 20.53 -22.88 -12.72
N SER A 287 21.56 -22.13 -12.36
CA SER A 287 21.59 -21.33 -11.11
C SER A 287 20.51 -20.24 -11.13
N TYR A 288 19.83 -20.00 -10.01
CA TYR A 288 18.84 -18.94 -9.82
C TYR A 288 19.52 -17.62 -9.42
N ASP A 289 20.46 -17.17 -10.25
CA ASP A 289 21.18 -15.90 -10.07
C ASP A 289 20.78 -14.85 -11.11
N LEU A 290 21.09 -13.58 -10.83
CA LEU A 290 20.75 -12.46 -11.71
C LEU A 290 21.25 -12.66 -13.16
N PRO A 291 22.51 -13.08 -13.42
CA PRO A 291 22.96 -13.36 -14.78
C PRO A 291 22.11 -14.42 -15.49
N SER A 292 21.80 -15.54 -14.83
CA SER A 292 21.03 -16.64 -15.42
C SER A 292 19.58 -16.25 -15.65
N ILE A 293 18.95 -15.54 -14.71
CA ILE A 293 17.57 -15.04 -14.89
C ILE A 293 17.51 -14.09 -16.10
N ARG A 294 18.48 -13.19 -16.25
CA ARG A 294 18.59 -12.31 -17.43
C ARG A 294 18.80 -13.08 -18.73
N GLN A 295 19.56 -14.19 -18.70
CA GLN A 295 19.88 -14.96 -19.90
C GLN A 295 18.73 -15.88 -20.34
N PHE A 296 18.19 -16.68 -19.42
CA PHE A 296 17.23 -17.74 -19.73
C PHE A 296 15.77 -17.30 -19.57
N GLY A 297 15.55 -16.22 -18.82
CA GLY A 297 14.24 -15.62 -18.65
C GLY A 297 13.39 -16.27 -17.55
N GLY A 298 12.11 -15.91 -17.57
CA GLY A 298 11.08 -16.42 -16.66
C GLY A 298 9.75 -15.73 -16.92
N VAL A 299 8.79 -15.90 -16.01
CA VAL A 299 7.50 -15.18 -16.09
C VAL A 299 7.56 -13.88 -15.29
N CYS A 300 6.44 -13.13 -15.20
CA CYS A 300 6.38 -11.84 -14.50
C CYS A 300 6.98 -11.85 -13.08
N ALA A 301 6.81 -12.95 -12.34
CA ALA A 301 7.41 -13.13 -11.02
C ALA A 301 8.95 -13.06 -11.03
N HIS A 302 9.59 -13.69 -12.01
CA HIS A 302 11.05 -13.68 -12.18
C HIS A 302 11.57 -12.32 -12.64
N GLN A 303 10.82 -11.63 -13.50
CA GLN A 303 11.14 -10.27 -13.93
C GLN A 303 11.11 -9.29 -12.76
N ALA A 304 10.07 -9.36 -11.92
CA ALA A 304 9.93 -8.54 -10.72
C ALA A 304 11.01 -8.86 -9.67
N ASP A 305 11.30 -10.15 -9.43
CA ASP A 305 12.37 -10.59 -8.52
C ASP A 305 13.74 -10.04 -8.95
N PHE A 306 14.10 -10.27 -10.22
CA PHE A 306 15.34 -9.80 -10.81
C PHE A 306 15.50 -8.29 -10.62
N ALA A 307 14.49 -7.52 -11.04
CA ALA A 307 14.54 -6.07 -11.00
C ALA A 307 14.61 -5.53 -9.55
N SER A 308 13.89 -6.16 -8.61
CA SER A 308 13.95 -5.83 -7.18
C SER A 308 15.34 -6.07 -6.61
N ARG A 309 15.93 -7.25 -6.88
CA ARG A 309 17.29 -7.60 -6.41
C ARG A 309 18.36 -6.71 -7.05
N VAL A 310 18.20 -6.31 -8.31
CA VAL A 310 19.06 -5.30 -8.96
C VAL A 310 18.95 -3.96 -8.23
N GLY A 311 17.75 -3.43 -8.02
CA GLY A 311 17.52 -2.16 -7.33
C GLY A 311 18.15 -2.12 -5.94
N LYS A 312 17.91 -3.15 -5.13
CA LYS A 312 18.49 -3.27 -3.78
C LYS A 312 20.02 -3.39 -3.81
N SER A 313 20.58 -4.07 -4.81
CA SER A 313 22.03 -4.14 -4.99
C SER A 313 22.66 -2.78 -5.35
N LEU A 314 21.90 -1.85 -5.91
CA LEU A 314 22.30 -0.47 -6.17
C LEU A 314 22.06 0.47 -4.97
N GLY A 315 21.55 -0.05 -3.84
CA GLY A 315 21.16 0.76 -2.68
C GLY A 315 19.86 1.53 -2.87
N ILE A 316 19.00 1.11 -3.81
CA ILE A 316 17.70 1.75 -4.06
C ILE A 316 16.61 0.96 -3.32
N PRO A 317 15.82 1.61 -2.44
CA PRO A 317 14.63 0.99 -1.84
C PRO A 317 13.68 0.44 -2.91
N ALA A 318 13.49 -0.87 -2.93
CA ALA A 318 12.74 -1.56 -3.97
C ALA A 318 11.96 -2.75 -3.40
N ALA A 319 10.82 -3.06 -4.02
CA ALA A 319 9.95 -4.13 -3.58
C ALA A 319 9.46 -4.97 -4.77
N TYR A 320 9.49 -6.29 -4.56
CA TYR A 320 8.69 -7.22 -5.33
C TYR A 320 7.23 -7.07 -4.88
N VAL A 321 6.33 -6.82 -5.83
CA VAL A 321 4.89 -6.68 -5.55
C VAL A 321 4.14 -7.66 -6.43
N ARG A 322 3.10 -8.28 -5.87
CA ARG A 322 2.16 -9.13 -6.61
C ARG A 322 0.73 -8.64 -6.43
N GLY A 323 -0.13 -8.87 -7.40
CA GLY A 323 -1.53 -8.52 -7.26
C GLY A 323 -2.39 -9.16 -8.33
N GLU A 324 -3.66 -8.79 -8.30
CA GLU A 324 -4.70 -9.36 -9.13
C GLU A 324 -5.38 -8.24 -9.92
N ASN A 325 -5.69 -8.48 -11.20
CA ASN A 325 -6.36 -7.51 -12.04
C ASN A 325 -7.90 -7.61 -11.98
N VAL A 326 -8.58 -6.78 -12.77
CA VAL A 326 -10.04 -6.78 -12.92
C VAL A 326 -10.60 -8.02 -13.61
N PHE A 327 -9.74 -8.94 -14.08
CA PHE A 327 -10.11 -10.21 -14.69
C PHE A 327 -9.79 -11.42 -13.81
N ASN A 328 -9.33 -11.20 -12.57
CA ASN A 328 -8.87 -12.22 -11.62
C ASN A 328 -7.61 -12.98 -12.05
N ASP A 329 -6.74 -12.35 -12.84
CA ASP A 329 -5.42 -12.88 -13.17
C ASP A 329 -4.35 -12.27 -12.26
N TYR A 330 -3.41 -13.11 -11.85
CA TYR A 330 -2.28 -12.73 -11.02
C TYR A 330 -1.13 -12.18 -11.86
N HIS A 331 -0.46 -11.16 -11.30
CA HIS A 331 0.73 -10.58 -11.88
C HIS A 331 1.69 -10.09 -10.82
N ALA A 332 2.95 -9.89 -11.21
CA ALA A 332 3.98 -9.35 -10.35
C ALA A 332 4.71 -8.21 -11.06
N TRP A 333 5.12 -7.21 -10.29
CA TRP A 333 5.82 -6.03 -10.79
C TRP A 333 6.83 -5.52 -9.76
N LEU A 334 7.74 -4.68 -10.23
CA LEU A 334 8.66 -3.94 -9.37
C LEU A 334 7.99 -2.64 -8.90
N CYS A 335 8.14 -2.31 -7.62
CA CYS A 335 7.98 -0.95 -7.09
C CYS A 335 9.33 -0.43 -6.55
N TRP A 336 9.62 0.86 -6.70
CA TRP A 336 10.86 1.45 -6.15
C TRP A 336 10.72 2.94 -5.83
N VAL A 337 11.59 3.41 -4.94
CA VAL A 337 11.76 4.83 -4.61
C VAL A 337 12.69 5.47 -5.63
N GLU A 338 12.17 6.43 -6.39
CA GLU A 338 12.96 7.28 -7.27
C GLU A 338 13.11 8.66 -6.63
N LEU A 339 14.33 9.04 -6.27
CA LEU A 339 14.60 10.37 -5.75
C LEU A 339 14.44 11.40 -6.86
N THR A 340 13.62 12.42 -6.60
CA THR A 340 13.33 13.51 -7.54
C THR A 340 14.17 14.75 -7.27
N ALA A 341 14.85 14.78 -6.13
CA ALA A 341 15.88 15.75 -5.77
C ALA A 341 16.87 15.10 -4.80
N PRO A 342 18.09 15.65 -4.63
CA PRO A 342 19.01 15.19 -3.59
C PRO A 342 18.33 15.21 -2.21
N PRO A 343 18.48 14.14 -1.40
CA PRO A 343 17.90 14.08 -0.07
C PRO A 343 18.52 15.14 0.84
N THR A 344 17.72 15.67 1.76
CA THR A 344 18.18 16.59 2.82
C THR A 344 17.81 15.99 4.18
N ALA A 345 18.45 16.47 5.25
CA ALA A 345 18.16 16.01 6.61
C ALA A 345 16.67 16.16 7.00
N ASP A 346 15.99 17.18 6.48
CA ASP A 346 14.60 17.50 6.86
C ASP A 346 13.55 16.98 5.88
N ARG A 347 13.93 16.62 4.65
CA ARG A 347 12.99 16.23 3.59
C ARG A 347 13.63 15.33 2.54
N ILE A 348 12.88 14.29 2.16
CA ILE A 348 13.16 13.39 1.04
C ILE A 348 12.13 13.63 -0.06
N SER A 349 12.56 14.15 -1.20
CA SER A 349 11.68 14.31 -2.37
C SER A 349 11.80 13.08 -3.27
N PHE A 350 10.71 12.32 -3.39
CA PHE A 350 10.71 11.08 -4.16
C PHE A 350 9.36 10.85 -4.87
N ALA A 351 9.37 9.92 -5.82
CA ALA A 351 8.18 9.31 -6.37
C ALA A 351 8.27 7.79 -6.19
N LEU A 352 7.17 7.15 -5.78
CA LEU A 352 7.07 5.70 -5.85
C LEU A 352 6.74 5.32 -7.30
N LYS A 353 7.67 4.63 -7.95
CA LYS A 353 7.52 4.20 -9.34
C LYS A 353 7.26 2.70 -9.40
N SER A 354 6.71 2.24 -10.52
CA SER A 354 6.50 0.82 -10.76
C SER A 354 6.79 0.42 -12.20
N SER A 355 7.31 -0.79 -12.42
CA SER A 355 7.64 -1.34 -13.74
C SER A 355 7.13 -2.76 -13.84
N GLY A 356 6.53 -3.10 -14.98
CA GLY A 356 5.80 -4.35 -15.18
C GLY A 356 4.31 -4.27 -14.83
N ARG A 357 3.83 -3.21 -14.16
CA ARG A 357 2.39 -3.04 -13.87
C ARG A 357 1.60 -2.66 -15.13
N TYR A 358 0.89 -3.63 -15.74
CA TYR A 358 0.11 -3.40 -16.96
C TYR A 358 -1.12 -2.53 -16.67
N ARG A 359 -1.07 -1.25 -17.04
CA ARG A 359 -2.13 -0.27 -16.75
C ARG A 359 -3.48 -0.66 -17.37
N GLY A 360 -3.48 -1.28 -18.55
CA GLY A 360 -4.70 -1.75 -19.22
C GLY A 360 -5.47 -2.84 -18.45
N ASP A 361 -4.78 -3.60 -17.62
CA ASP A 361 -5.38 -4.64 -16.77
C ASP A 361 -5.82 -4.08 -15.40
N LYS A 362 -5.51 -2.82 -15.07
CA LYS A 362 -5.99 -2.15 -13.84
C LYS A 362 -5.66 -2.90 -12.53
N TYR A 363 -4.39 -3.24 -12.30
CA TYR A 363 -3.89 -3.69 -11.00
C TYR A 363 -3.90 -2.52 -9.98
N TYR A 364 -5.06 -2.20 -9.39
CA TYR A 364 -5.24 -1.02 -8.53
C TYR A 364 -4.32 -1.02 -7.29
N VAL A 365 -4.15 -2.22 -6.71
CA VAL A 365 -3.34 -2.49 -5.51
C VAL A 365 -2.57 -3.80 -5.72
N GLY A 366 -1.36 -3.87 -5.17
CA GLY A 366 -0.64 -5.12 -4.98
C GLY A 366 -0.20 -5.29 -3.54
N GLN A 367 0.29 -6.48 -3.23
CA GLN A 367 0.70 -6.92 -1.91
C GLN A 367 2.20 -7.19 -1.89
N LEU A 368 2.81 -6.89 -0.75
CA LEU A 368 4.19 -7.19 -0.38
C LEU A 368 4.23 -7.45 1.14
N ASN A 369 5.36 -7.93 1.65
CA ASN A 369 5.59 -7.92 3.09
C ASN A 369 6.34 -6.64 3.46
N ASP A 370 5.89 -5.96 4.51
CA ASP A 370 6.62 -4.86 5.12
C ASP A 370 7.94 -5.39 5.72
N PRO A 371 9.10 -4.84 5.32
CA PRO A 371 10.36 -5.37 5.79
C PRO A 371 10.66 -5.10 7.26
N HIS A 372 10.01 -4.13 7.91
CA HIS A 372 10.17 -3.91 9.35
C HIS A 372 9.32 -4.92 10.12
N THR A 373 8.00 -4.93 9.91
CA THR A 373 7.11 -5.75 10.74
C THR A 373 6.97 -7.21 10.27
N GLY A 374 7.31 -7.50 9.01
CA GLY A 374 7.07 -8.79 8.36
C GLY A 374 5.60 -9.02 7.96
N GLU A 375 4.70 -8.08 8.27
CA GLU A 375 3.28 -8.19 7.93
C GLU A 375 3.03 -7.94 6.45
N GLN A 376 1.95 -8.52 5.92
CA GLN A 376 1.54 -8.23 4.55
C GLN A 376 0.88 -6.85 4.49
N ILE A 377 1.42 -5.98 3.65
CA ILE A 377 0.87 -4.66 3.35
C ILE A 377 0.58 -4.52 1.85
N THR A 378 -0.12 -3.45 1.48
CA THR A 378 -0.27 -3.10 0.06
C THR A 378 0.85 -2.17 -0.40
N ASP A 379 1.09 -2.10 -1.70
CA ASP A 379 2.04 -1.14 -2.26
C ASP A 379 1.58 0.32 -2.08
N ARG A 380 0.27 0.54 -1.90
CA ARG A 380 -0.32 1.84 -1.50
C ARG A 380 -0.05 2.18 -0.04
N GLU A 381 -0.08 1.18 0.83
CA GLU A 381 0.30 1.35 2.23
C GLU A 381 1.81 1.65 2.35
N MET A 382 2.65 0.94 1.60
CA MET A 382 4.07 1.28 1.45
C MET A 382 4.25 2.73 0.97
N GLU A 383 3.53 3.13 -0.09
CA GLU A 383 3.57 4.50 -0.62
C GLU A 383 3.23 5.53 0.46
N ARG A 384 2.16 5.31 1.22
CA ARG A 384 1.70 6.18 2.31
C ARG A 384 2.73 6.29 3.43
N GLN A 385 3.30 5.17 3.87
CA GLN A 385 4.31 5.14 4.93
C GLN A 385 5.58 5.91 4.51
N LEU A 386 6.07 5.68 3.30
CA LEU A 386 7.24 6.38 2.76
C LEU A 386 6.96 7.86 2.51
N GLN A 387 5.76 8.23 2.02
CA GLN A 387 5.37 9.64 1.87
C GLN A 387 5.36 10.35 3.22
N THR A 388 4.84 9.68 4.26
CA THR A 388 4.80 10.23 5.63
C THR A 388 6.20 10.47 6.17
N ALA A 389 7.10 9.49 6.05
CA ALA A 389 8.50 9.62 6.46
C ALA A 389 9.27 10.66 5.60
N GLY A 390 9.06 10.66 4.28
CA GLY A 390 9.76 11.53 3.35
C GLY A 390 9.38 13.01 3.46
N LEU A 391 8.13 13.30 3.85
CA LEU A 391 7.70 14.68 4.13
C LEU A 391 8.41 15.27 5.34
N ASN A 392 8.46 14.53 6.46
CA ASN A 392 9.15 14.94 7.69
C ASN A 392 9.31 13.74 8.64
N ALA A 393 10.48 13.09 8.60
CA ALA A 393 10.78 11.92 9.44
C ALA A 393 10.74 12.26 10.94
N THR A 394 11.22 13.45 11.32
CA THR A 394 11.17 13.92 12.71
C THR A 394 9.74 14.04 13.23
N ALA A 395 8.85 14.66 12.45
CA ALA A 395 7.45 14.80 12.84
C ALA A 395 6.70 13.46 12.87
N LYS A 396 7.01 12.54 11.94
CA LYS A 396 6.53 11.15 11.97
C LYS A 396 6.95 10.47 13.28
N ARG A 397 8.25 10.40 13.56
CA ARG A 397 8.80 9.75 14.75
C ARG A 397 8.24 10.37 16.03
N GLN A 398 8.13 11.70 16.10
CA GLN A 398 7.50 12.38 17.23
C GLN A 398 6.03 11.98 17.40
N ALA A 399 5.25 11.97 16.31
CA ALA A 399 3.85 11.56 16.36
C ALA A 399 3.69 10.12 16.84
N ASP A 400 4.54 9.20 16.38
CA ASP A 400 4.53 7.81 16.82
C ASP A 400 4.83 7.69 18.32
N LEU A 401 5.84 8.41 18.82
CA LEU A 401 6.17 8.45 20.26
C LEU A 401 5.04 9.04 21.10
N VAL A 402 4.44 10.14 20.63
CA VAL A 402 3.29 10.77 21.30
C VAL A 402 2.08 9.85 21.32
N MET A 403 1.85 9.07 20.26
CA MET A 403 0.78 8.07 20.23
C MET A 403 1.06 6.88 21.15
N ARG A 404 2.32 6.43 21.28
CA ARG A 404 2.68 5.39 22.28
C ARG A 404 2.40 5.85 23.71
N ALA A 405 2.58 7.15 24.00
CA ALA A 405 2.27 7.74 25.30
C ALA A 405 0.78 8.12 25.49
N PHE A 406 -0.03 8.09 24.43
CA PHE A 406 -1.41 8.59 24.47
C PHE A 406 -2.31 7.86 25.48
N PRO A 407 -2.33 6.51 25.57
CA PRO A 407 -3.16 5.82 26.56
C PRO A 407 -2.86 6.25 28.00
N GLU A 408 -1.57 6.35 28.34
CA GLU A 408 -1.09 6.81 29.65
C GLU A 408 -1.48 8.27 29.93
N LEU A 409 -1.24 9.17 28.96
CA LEU A 409 -1.60 10.59 29.11
C LEU A 409 -3.10 10.78 29.21
N SER A 410 -3.88 10.00 28.44
CA SER A 410 -5.34 10.02 28.48
C SER A 410 -5.85 9.62 29.87
N HIS A 411 -5.31 8.55 30.43
CA HIS A 411 -5.68 8.06 31.77
C HIS A 411 -5.22 9.02 32.88
N SER A 412 -3.93 9.34 32.94
CA SER A 412 -3.34 10.13 34.03
C SER A 412 -3.80 11.59 34.08
N LEU A 413 -4.22 12.16 32.95
CA LEU A 413 -4.79 13.50 32.88
C LEU A 413 -6.32 13.51 32.88
N GLU A 414 -6.94 12.34 33.00
CA GLU A 414 -8.40 12.15 32.96
C GLU A 414 -9.04 12.85 31.74
N LEU A 415 -8.42 12.68 30.56
CA LEU A 415 -8.86 13.40 29.36
C LEU A 415 -10.30 13.03 29.00
N SER A 416 -11.16 14.04 28.93
CA SER A 416 -12.53 13.87 28.43
C SER A 416 -12.52 13.38 26.97
N PRO A 417 -13.59 12.76 26.45
CA PRO A 417 -13.68 12.39 25.03
C PRO A 417 -13.37 13.54 24.07
N ARG A 418 -13.75 14.77 24.44
CA ARG A 418 -13.42 15.98 23.68
C ARG A 418 -11.92 16.25 23.68
N ASP A 419 -11.26 16.14 24.83
CA ASP A 419 -9.82 16.40 24.96
C ASP A 419 -8.99 15.31 24.29
N GLN A 420 -9.46 14.06 24.32
CA GLN A 420 -8.90 12.96 23.53
C GLN A 420 -9.00 13.26 22.03
N LEU A 421 -10.16 13.68 21.53
CA LEU A 421 -10.33 14.06 20.12
C LEU A 421 -9.44 15.26 19.73
N LEU A 422 -9.26 16.25 20.62
CA LEU A 422 -8.36 17.39 20.40
C LEU A 422 -6.88 16.97 20.41
N PHE A 423 -6.49 16.04 21.29
CA PHE A 423 -5.16 15.44 21.33
C PHE A 423 -4.86 14.76 20.00
N LEU A 424 -5.75 13.86 19.56
CA LEU A 424 -5.61 13.14 18.30
C LEU A 424 -5.56 14.12 17.12
N SER A 425 -6.36 15.20 17.14
CA SER A 425 -6.29 16.23 16.11
C SER A 425 -4.97 17.00 16.10
N LYS A 426 -4.30 17.12 17.25
CA LYS A 426 -2.95 17.72 17.33
C LYS A 426 -1.90 16.77 16.76
N VAL A 427 -2.06 15.46 16.96
CA VAL A 427 -1.19 14.45 16.32
C VAL A 427 -1.33 14.49 14.80
N THR A 428 -2.55 14.55 14.27
CA THR A 428 -2.75 14.65 12.80
C THR A 428 -2.31 15.99 12.22
N GLN A 429 -2.21 17.05 13.03
CA GLN A 429 -1.56 18.31 12.62
C GLN A 429 -0.04 18.22 12.59
N LEU A 430 0.55 17.50 13.55
CA LEU A 430 1.99 17.26 13.61
C LEU A 430 2.44 16.33 12.48
N CYS A 431 1.73 15.22 12.28
CA CYS A 431 1.97 14.25 11.24
C CYS A 431 0.62 13.79 10.63
N PRO A 432 0.18 14.40 9.51
CA PRO A 432 -1.08 14.04 8.87
C PRO A 432 -1.21 12.55 8.52
N GLY A 433 -0.09 11.91 8.18
CA GLY A 433 -0.03 10.49 7.83
C GLY A 433 -0.02 9.51 9.01
N ASN A 434 -0.08 9.96 10.27
CA ASN A 434 -0.14 9.05 11.43
C ASN A 434 -1.51 8.36 11.49
N THR A 435 -1.56 7.11 11.02
CA THR A 435 -2.79 6.32 10.90
C THR A 435 -3.37 5.91 12.24
N GLN A 436 -2.54 5.70 13.26
CA GLN A 436 -3.02 5.36 14.60
C GLN A 436 -3.91 6.46 15.18
N ALA A 437 -3.55 7.73 15.00
CA ALA A 437 -4.38 8.84 15.47
C ALA A 437 -5.76 8.86 14.80
N TRP A 438 -5.83 8.54 13.50
CA TRP A 438 -7.09 8.44 12.78
C TRP A 438 -7.93 7.24 13.24
N ARG A 439 -7.30 6.07 13.46
CA ARG A 439 -7.97 4.88 14.01
C ARG A 439 -8.52 5.13 15.41
N ASP A 440 -7.76 5.80 16.28
CA ASP A 440 -8.22 6.14 17.63
C ASP A 440 -9.36 7.17 17.59
N MET A 441 -9.38 8.11 16.63
CA MET A 441 -10.55 8.99 16.41
C MET A 441 -11.79 8.19 15.97
N ALA A 442 -11.61 7.24 15.05
CA ALA A 442 -12.69 6.36 14.60
C ALA A 442 -13.22 5.50 15.75
N LYS A 443 -12.33 5.00 16.61
CA LYS A 443 -12.68 4.27 17.83
C LYS A 443 -13.54 5.11 18.78
N LEU A 444 -13.22 6.39 19.02
CA LEU A 444 -14.08 7.27 19.84
C LEU A 444 -15.50 7.37 19.28
N SER A 445 -15.64 7.39 17.96
CA SER A 445 -16.93 7.42 17.26
C SER A 445 -17.71 6.11 17.45
N VAL A 446 -17.07 4.95 17.25
CA VAL A 446 -17.68 3.61 17.44
C VAL A 446 -18.04 3.35 18.90
N ASP A 447 -17.16 3.72 19.83
CA ASP A 447 -17.39 3.59 21.28
C ASP A 447 -18.53 4.50 21.80
N GLY A 448 -19.15 5.31 20.94
CA GLY A 448 -20.25 6.22 21.31
C GLY A 448 -19.79 7.41 22.17
N LYS A 449 -18.48 7.70 22.21
CA LYS A 449 -17.88 8.77 23.02
C LYS A 449 -18.00 10.15 22.38
N ILE A 450 -18.45 10.22 21.13
CA ILE A 450 -18.71 11.48 20.40
C ILE A 450 -20.15 11.93 20.65
N ASP A 451 -20.32 12.96 21.47
CA ASP A 451 -21.60 13.64 21.71
C ASP A 451 -21.92 14.70 20.63
N ASP A 452 -23.14 15.24 20.68
CA ASP A 452 -23.63 16.28 19.76
C ASP A 452 -22.69 17.50 19.68
N LYS A 453 -22.07 17.87 20.81
CA LYS A 453 -21.16 19.01 20.93
C LYS A 453 -19.85 18.80 20.16
N ASN A 454 -19.45 17.54 19.95
CA ASN A 454 -18.21 17.17 19.28
C ASN A 454 -18.41 16.75 17.81
N THR A 455 -19.65 16.55 17.34
CA THR A 455 -19.94 16.20 15.93
C THR A 455 -19.37 17.19 14.91
N LYS A 456 -19.37 18.50 15.22
CA LYS A 456 -18.78 19.53 14.35
C LYS A 456 -17.27 19.34 14.19
N LEU A 457 -16.58 18.94 15.26
CA LEU A 457 -15.15 18.66 15.23
C LEU A 457 -14.88 17.40 14.40
N MET A 458 -15.65 16.33 14.59
CA MET A 458 -15.55 15.11 13.77
C MET A 458 -15.78 15.37 12.28
N ARG A 459 -16.82 16.14 11.91
CA ARG A 459 -17.04 16.54 10.50
C ARG A 459 -15.85 17.31 9.91
N LYS A 460 -15.25 18.22 10.69
CA LYS A 460 -14.03 18.92 10.27
C LYS A 460 -12.88 17.92 10.05
N GLN A 461 -12.68 16.99 10.96
CA GLN A 461 -11.63 15.97 10.83
C GLN A 461 -11.88 15.04 9.64
N LEU A 462 -13.13 14.72 9.30
CA LEU A 462 -13.46 13.95 8.10
C LEU A 462 -12.99 14.66 6.82
N SER A 463 -13.20 15.97 6.73
CA SER A 463 -12.67 16.76 5.60
C SER A 463 -11.13 16.78 5.58
N VAL A 464 -10.47 16.80 6.74
CA VAL A 464 -9.01 16.71 6.82
C VAL A 464 -8.54 15.32 6.38
N LEU A 465 -9.20 14.24 6.82
CA LEU A 465 -8.91 12.86 6.42
C LEU A 465 -8.90 12.72 4.89
N PHE A 466 -9.96 13.18 4.23
CA PHE A 466 -10.06 13.13 2.76
C PHE A 466 -8.96 13.92 2.05
N ASN A 467 -8.62 15.11 2.55
CA ASN A 467 -7.57 15.93 1.96
C ASN A 467 -6.18 15.32 2.16
N THR A 468 -5.90 14.79 3.36
CA THR A 468 -4.62 14.17 3.70
C THR A 468 -4.33 12.95 2.83
N PHE A 469 -5.33 12.07 2.65
CA PHE A 469 -5.14 10.80 1.94
C PHE A 469 -5.59 10.84 0.48
N ARG A 470 -5.80 12.02 -0.11
CA ARG A 470 -6.35 12.15 -1.48
C ARG A 470 -5.54 11.41 -2.56
N ASN A 471 -4.23 11.28 -2.37
CA ASN A 471 -3.33 10.63 -3.34
C ASN A 471 -3.12 9.13 -3.04
N VAL A 472 -3.47 8.68 -1.83
CA VAL A 472 -3.36 7.29 -1.35
C VAL A 472 -4.64 6.95 -0.56
N PRO A 473 -5.80 6.91 -1.23
CA PRO A 473 -7.09 6.97 -0.56
C PRO A 473 -7.52 5.64 0.09
N ASP A 474 -6.75 4.56 -0.05
CA ASP A 474 -7.03 3.24 0.51
C ASP A 474 -7.26 3.29 2.03
N PHE A 475 -6.47 4.09 2.75
CA PHE A 475 -6.62 4.21 4.20
C PHE A 475 -7.96 4.85 4.59
N THR A 476 -8.54 5.73 3.76
CA THR A 476 -9.86 6.28 4.09
C THR A 476 -10.92 5.18 4.07
N TRP A 477 -10.83 4.21 3.16
CA TRP A 477 -11.76 3.08 3.10
C TRP A 477 -11.71 2.23 4.36
N GLU A 478 -10.50 1.99 4.88
CA GLU A 478 -10.26 1.19 6.08
C GLU A 478 -11.02 1.74 7.30
N VAL A 479 -10.99 3.05 7.51
CA VAL A 479 -11.47 3.68 8.75
C VAL A 479 -12.83 4.37 8.62
N PHE A 480 -13.33 4.58 7.40
CA PHE A 480 -14.45 5.50 7.16
C PHE A 480 -15.73 5.16 7.92
N ASP A 481 -16.18 3.90 7.88
CA ASP A 481 -17.41 3.45 8.55
C ASP A 481 -17.36 3.76 10.05
N ASP A 482 -16.26 3.41 10.70
CA ASP A 482 -16.03 3.64 12.11
C ASP A 482 -15.93 5.14 12.42
N PHE A 483 -15.27 5.90 11.53
CA PHE A 483 -15.09 7.34 11.66
C PHE A 483 -16.42 8.11 11.63
N ILE A 484 -17.43 7.63 10.91
CA ILE A 484 -18.75 8.26 10.83
C ILE A 484 -19.80 7.63 11.75
N ALA A 485 -19.47 6.60 12.52
CA ALA A 485 -20.40 5.88 13.40
C ALA A 485 -21.13 6.74 14.45
N TYR A 486 -20.59 7.92 14.79
CA TYR A 486 -21.25 8.92 15.64
C TYR A 486 -22.52 9.51 14.98
N GLU A 487 -22.61 9.52 13.65
CA GLU A 487 -23.73 10.10 12.92
C GLU A 487 -24.88 9.10 12.81
N LYS A 488 -25.94 9.33 13.60
CA LYS A 488 -27.09 8.42 13.65
C LYS A 488 -28.07 8.65 12.50
N ASP A 489 -28.08 9.85 11.91
CA ASP A 489 -28.96 10.18 10.79
C ASP A 489 -28.46 9.51 9.49
N PRO A 490 -29.21 8.53 8.93
CA PRO A 490 -28.80 7.83 7.72
C PRO A 490 -28.66 8.77 6.51
N LYS A 491 -29.42 9.88 6.43
CA LYS A 491 -29.29 10.85 5.33
C LYS A 491 -27.96 11.60 5.39
N LYS A 492 -27.44 11.85 6.59
CA LYS A 492 -26.11 12.46 6.74
C LYS A 492 -24.99 11.46 6.50
N ARG A 493 -25.16 10.19 6.92
CA ARG A 493 -24.24 9.09 6.53
C ARG A 493 -24.19 8.93 5.02
N LEU A 494 -25.34 8.97 4.36
CA LEU A 494 -25.44 8.91 2.89
C LEU A 494 -24.66 10.05 2.22
N LYS A 495 -24.80 11.29 2.71
CA LYS A 495 -24.01 12.43 2.23
C LYS A 495 -22.51 12.28 2.46
N ALA A 496 -22.09 11.65 3.55
CA ALA A 496 -20.68 11.34 3.78
C ALA A 496 -20.17 10.30 2.76
N TYR A 497 -20.98 9.30 2.43
CA TYR A 497 -20.69 8.31 1.39
C TYR A 497 -20.62 8.94 -0.02
N ASP A 498 -21.44 9.95 -0.32
CA ASP A 498 -21.31 10.72 -1.56
C ASP A 498 -19.95 11.41 -1.66
N GLN A 499 -19.51 12.03 -0.56
CA GLN A 499 -18.19 12.67 -0.51
C GLN A 499 -17.07 11.64 -0.67
N LEU A 500 -17.15 10.50 0.03
CA LEU A 500 -16.18 9.41 -0.08
C LEU A 500 -16.07 8.89 -1.52
N THR A 501 -17.21 8.61 -2.14
CA THR A 501 -17.25 8.12 -3.52
C THR A 501 -16.67 9.15 -4.48
N GLY A 502 -16.98 10.44 -4.27
CA GLY A 502 -16.39 11.54 -5.05
C GLY A 502 -14.87 11.60 -4.92
N VAL A 503 -14.31 11.38 -3.72
CA VAL A 503 -12.86 11.29 -3.51
C VAL A 503 -12.25 10.15 -4.33
N TYR A 504 -12.87 8.97 -4.32
CA TYR A 504 -12.35 7.82 -5.08
C TYR A 504 -12.45 8.00 -6.59
N VAL A 505 -13.54 8.57 -7.09
CA VAL A 505 -13.67 8.92 -8.51
C VAL A 505 -12.60 9.93 -8.92
N ALA A 506 -12.38 10.98 -8.12
CA ALA A 506 -11.35 11.99 -8.40
C ALA A 506 -9.92 11.44 -8.35
N ALA A 507 -9.69 10.37 -7.59
CA ALA A 507 -8.41 9.68 -7.48
C ALA A 507 -8.22 8.56 -8.53
N ASP A 508 -9.15 8.39 -9.47
CA ASP A 508 -9.17 7.28 -10.43
C ASP A 508 -9.08 5.90 -9.74
N ARG A 509 -9.87 5.74 -8.66
CA ARG A 509 -10.00 4.52 -7.85
C ARG A 509 -11.40 3.91 -7.97
N PRO A 510 -11.75 3.38 -9.16
CA PRO A 510 -13.06 2.77 -9.40
C PRO A 510 -13.31 1.53 -8.53
N ASP A 511 -12.26 0.84 -8.06
CA ASP A 511 -12.37 -0.25 -7.10
C ASP A 511 -12.94 0.21 -5.76
N LEU A 512 -12.37 1.27 -5.18
CA LEU A 512 -12.85 1.83 -3.92
C LEU A 512 -14.20 2.53 -4.12
N ALA A 513 -14.40 3.23 -5.24
CA ALA A 513 -15.70 3.84 -5.57
C ALA A 513 -16.82 2.80 -5.67
N SER A 514 -16.54 1.63 -6.23
CA SER A 514 -17.51 0.53 -6.33
C SER A 514 -17.86 -0.05 -4.95
N LEU A 515 -16.85 -0.26 -4.10
CA LEU A 515 -17.05 -0.72 -2.72
C LEU A 515 -17.87 0.29 -1.90
N ALA A 516 -17.55 1.57 -1.99
CA ALA A 516 -18.32 2.64 -1.36
C ALA A 516 -19.76 2.69 -1.87
N ARG A 517 -19.97 2.48 -3.17
CA ARG A 517 -21.31 2.48 -3.77
C ARG A 517 -22.17 1.32 -3.30
N LEU A 518 -21.60 0.12 -3.14
CA LEU A 518 -22.31 -1.03 -2.58
C LEU A 518 -22.83 -0.74 -1.17
N LYS A 519 -22.00 -0.15 -0.31
CA LYS A 519 -22.40 0.30 1.03
C LYS A 519 -23.42 1.43 0.99
N GLN A 520 -23.27 2.36 0.05
CA GLN A 520 -24.21 3.45 -0.13
C GLN A 520 -25.61 2.96 -0.51
N ALA A 521 -25.70 1.89 -1.32
CA ALA A 521 -26.98 1.28 -1.65
C ALA A 521 -27.73 0.80 -0.39
N ASP A 522 -27.03 0.21 0.58
CA ASP A 522 -27.63 -0.21 1.85
C ASP A 522 -28.21 0.99 2.64
N LEU A 523 -27.56 2.15 2.59
CA LEU A 523 -28.06 3.37 3.23
C LEU A 523 -29.30 3.94 2.53
N PHE A 524 -29.37 3.84 1.20
CA PHE A 524 -30.59 4.21 0.46
C PHE A 524 -31.77 3.30 0.84
N LEU A 525 -31.53 2.00 1.05
CA LEU A 525 -32.55 1.08 1.56
C LEU A 525 -33.00 1.44 2.98
N GLU A 526 -32.07 1.85 3.85
CA GLU A 526 -32.38 2.29 5.22
C GLU A 526 -33.31 3.51 5.25
N ILE A 527 -33.25 4.39 4.24
CA ILE A 527 -34.12 5.58 4.12
C ILE A 527 -35.31 5.37 3.18
N GLU A 528 -35.61 4.13 2.83
CA GLU A 528 -36.74 3.75 1.96
C GLU A 528 -36.67 4.35 0.54
N GLU A 529 -35.46 4.52 -0.01
CA GLU A 529 -35.21 5.01 -1.38
C GLU A 529 -34.57 3.94 -2.30
N PRO A 530 -35.20 2.76 -2.49
CA PRO A 530 -34.58 1.64 -3.20
C PRO A 530 -34.38 1.89 -4.71
N ILE A 531 -35.21 2.75 -5.33
CA ILE A 531 -35.03 3.15 -6.72
C ILE A 531 -33.75 3.97 -6.89
N GLU A 532 -33.44 4.88 -5.96
CA GLU A 532 -32.20 5.67 -6.01
C GLU A 532 -30.98 4.78 -5.75
N ALA A 533 -31.09 3.78 -4.85
CA ALA A 533 -30.07 2.75 -4.69
C ALA A 533 -29.74 2.04 -6.01
N ALA A 534 -30.78 1.56 -6.72
CA ALA A 534 -30.64 0.87 -7.99
C ALA A 534 -30.03 1.77 -9.08
N LYS A 535 -30.51 3.02 -9.21
CA LYS A 535 -29.96 4.01 -10.16
C LYS A 535 -28.49 4.30 -9.88
N SER A 536 -28.13 4.46 -8.60
CA SER A 536 -26.77 4.79 -8.19
C SER A 536 -25.79 3.64 -8.48
N LEU A 537 -26.22 2.38 -8.26
CA LEU A 537 -25.47 1.19 -8.66
C LEU A 537 -25.38 1.06 -10.17
N ALA A 538 -26.46 1.29 -10.92
CA ALA A 538 -26.48 1.24 -12.38
C ALA A 538 -25.48 2.22 -13.00
N ALA A 539 -25.49 3.48 -12.53
CA ALA A 539 -24.60 4.52 -13.02
C ALA A 539 -23.12 4.14 -12.82
N THR A 540 -22.79 3.62 -11.63
CA THR A 540 -21.41 3.20 -11.33
C THR A 540 -21.02 1.96 -12.12
N THR A 541 -21.91 0.96 -12.20
CA THR A 541 -21.71 -0.27 -12.99
C THR A 541 -21.45 0.03 -14.47
N ALA A 542 -22.19 0.97 -15.05
CA ALA A 542 -21.95 1.40 -16.43
C ALA A 542 -20.60 2.12 -16.60
N ALA A 543 -20.22 2.98 -15.65
CA ALA A 543 -18.94 3.70 -15.69
C ALA A 543 -17.72 2.79 -15.58
N VAL A 544 -17.87 1.63 -14.91
CA VAL A 544 -16.82 0.63 -14.75
C VAL A 544 -17.12 -0.68 -15.48
N ALA A 545 -17.90 -0.63 -16.57
CA ALA A 545 -18.40 -1.83 -17.24
C ALA A 545 -17.31 -2.83 -17.65
N GLN A 546 -16.10 -2.36 -17.95
CA GLN A 546 -14.93 -3.17 -18.28
C GLN A 546 -14.28 -3.86 -17.06
N ASP A 547 -14.70 -3.56 -15.84
CA ASP A 547 -14.18 -4.12 -14.60
C ASP A 547 -14.91 -5.43 -14.26
N GLY A 548 -14.27 -6.56 -14.59
CA GLY A 548 -14.83 -7.89 -14.35
C GLY A 548 -14.87 -8.33 -12.88
N ARG A 549 -14.35 -7.52 -11.95
CA ARG A 549 -14.34 -7.82 -10.51
C ARG A 549 -15.49 -7.11 -9.80
N TYR A 550 -15.65 -5.81 -10.02
CA TYR A 550 -16.62 -5.01 -9.26
C TYR A 550 -17.93 -4.76 -9.99
N ALA A 551 -17.93 -4.64 -11.33
CA ALA A 551 -19.17 -4.41 -12.07
C ALA A 551 -20.20 -5.55 -11.90
N PRO A 552 -19.81 -6.85 -11.91
CA PRO A 552 -20.76 -7.95 -11.64
C PRO A 552 -21.39 -7.89 -10.24
N LEU A 553 -20.61 -7.47 -9.23
CA LEU A 553 -21.10 -7.38 -7.85
C LEU A 553 -22.16 -6.29 -7.73
N MET A 554 -21.89 -5.11 -8.31
CA MET A 554 -22.84 -4.00 -8.34
C MET A 554 -24.07 -4.33 -9.18
N LEU A 555 -23.91 -5.00 -10.33
CA LEU A 555 -25.03 -5.46 -11.15
C LEU A 555 -25.93 -6.45 -10.40
N ALA A 556 -25.34 -7.43 -9.71
CA ALA A 556 -26.09 -8.39 -8.92
C ALA A 556 -26.89 -7.69 -7.81
N ARG A 557 -26.24 -6.78 -7.06
CA ARG A 557 -26.91 -5.99 -6.01
C ARG A 557 -28.00 -5.07 -6.57
N MET A 558 -27.76 -4.45 -7.72
CA MET A 558 -28.74 -3.61 -8.41
C MET A 558 -30.00 -4.41 -8.77
N ARG A 559 -29.83 -5.63 -9.30
CA ARG A 559 -30.95 -6.51 -9.65
C ARG A 559 -31.72 -6.95 -8.41
N GLU A 560 -31.01 -7.39 -7.38
CA GLU A 560 -31.61 -7.78 -6.09
C GLU A 560 -32.52 -6.68 -5.53
N ILE A 561 -32.09 -5.42 -5.62
CA ILE A 561 -32.86 -4.27 -5.15
C ILE A 561 -34.01 -3.93 -6.10
N ALA A 562 -33.75 -3.85 -7.42
CA ALA A 562 -34.72 -3.33 -8.38
C ALA A 562 -35.82 -4.33 -8.73
N GLU A 563 -35.51 -5.63 -8.87
CA GLU A 563 -36.45 -6.66 -9.31
C GLU A 563 -37.78 -6.72 -8.53
N PRO A 564 -37.82 -6.62 -7.18
CA PRO A 564 -39.08 -6.65 -6.44
C PRO A 564 -39.89 -5.34 -6.50
N ILE A 565 -39.36 -4.27 -7.10
CA ILE A 565 -39.99 -2.94 -7.15
C ILE A 565 -40.81 -2.80 -8.44
N GLU A 566 -41.97 -2.14 -8.35
CA GLU A 566 -42.76 -1.76 -9.53
C GLU A 566 -41.90 -0.94 -10.52
N GLY A 567 -41.85 -1.37 -11.79
CA GLY A 567 -41.03 -0.74 -12.83
C GLY A 567 -39.54 -1.11 -12.79
N GLY A 568 -39.10 -1.86 -11.78
CA GLY A 568 -37.71 -2.27 -11.61
C GLY A 568 -37.21 -3.26 -12.66
N PRO A 569 -37.97 -4.29 -13.04
CA PRO A 569 -37.59 -5.16 -14.15
C PRO A 569 -37.44 -4.42 -15.48
N GLU A 570 -38.33 -3.46 -15.78
CA GLU A 570 -38.25 -2.61 -16.98
C GLU A 570 -36.99 -1.72 -16.94
N PHE A 571 -36.65 -1.20 -15.75
CA PHE A 571 -35.39 -0.49 -15.55
C PHE A 571 -34.18 -1.37 -15.89
N ILE A 572 -34.13 -2.61 -15.40
CA ILE A 572 -33.06 -3.58 -15.70
C ILE A 572 -33.03 -3.90 -17.21
N ASP A 573 -34.20 -4.08 -17.84
CA ASP A 573 -34.33 -4.33 -19.28
C ASP A 573 -33.73 -3.20 -20.12
N THR A 574 -33.85 -1.94 -19.67
CA THR A 574 -33.22 -0.79 -20.36
C THR A 574 -31.72 -0.64 -20.07
N PHE A 575 -31.23 -1.22 -18.97
CA PHE A 575 -29.84 -1.14 -18.56
C PHE A 575 -28.95 -2.11 -19.35
N TRP A 576 -29.38 -3.36 -19.50
CA TRP A 576 -28.58 -4.44 -20.12
C TRP A 576 -27.96 -4.07 -21.47
N PRO A 577 -28.69 -3.52 -22.47
CA PRO A 577 -28.09 -3.23 -23.77
C PRO A 577 -26.93 -2.24 -23.66
N LYS A 578 -27.07 -1.19 -22.83
CA LYS A 578 -26.03 -0.17 -22.61
C LYS A 578 -24.80 -0.78 -21.93
N TYR A 579 -25.02 -1.60 -20.91
CA TYR A 579 -23.96 -2.26 -20.17
C TYR A 579 -23.18 -3.24 -21.05
N LEU A 580 -23.86 -4.14 -21.77
CA LEU A 580 -23.19 -5.11 -22.64
C LEU A 580 -22.41 -4.44 -23.77
N LEU A 581 -22.87 -3.29 -24.28
CA LEU A 581 -22.14 -2.51 -25.29
C LEU A 581 -20.82 -1.95 -24.75
N ALA A 582 -20.75 -1.62 -23.46
CA ALA A 582 -19.55 -1.05 -22.84
C ALA A 582 -18.50 -2.10 -22.44
N ILE A 583 -18.84 -3.40 -22.44
CA ILE A 583 -17.87 -4.46 -22.11
C ILE A 583 -17.00 -4.78 -23.33
N PRO A 584 -15.65 -4.73 -23.21
CA PRO A 584 -14.76 -5.09 -24.30
C PRO A 584 -14.91 -6.56 -24.71
N PRO A 585 -15.13 -6.87 -26.00
CA PRO A 585 -15.30 -8.24 -26.47
C PRO A 585 -14.00 -9.06 -26.37
N ARG A 586 -12.84 -8.40 -26.37
CA ARG A 586 -11.53 -9.05 -26.40
C ARG A 586 -10.58 -8.45 -25.37
N ARG A 587 -9.63 -9.27 -24.93
CA ARG A 587 -8.43 -8.85 -24.18
C ARG A 587 -7.21 -9.25 -24.99
N GLY A 588 -6.54 -8.28 -25.60
CA GLY A 588 -5.59 -8.56 -26.67
C GLY A 588 -6.29 -9.30 -27.82
N ASN A 589 -5.73 -10.44 -28.23
CA ASN A 589 -6.30 -11.25 -29.30
C ASN A 589 -7.33 -12.30 -28.82
N GLU A 590 -7.47 -12.47 -27.51
CA GLU A 590 -8.33 -13.50 -26.93
C GLU A 590 -9.75 -12.98 -26.67
N LEU A 591 -10.74 -13.85 -26.82
CA LEU A 591 -12.12 -13.58 -26.43
C LEU A 591 -12.19 -13.35 -24.91
N SER A 592 -12.77 -12.23 -24.49
CA SER A 592 -12.91 -11.90 -23.07
C SER A 592 -13.86 -12.88 -22.38
N LYS A 593 -13.37 -13.65 -21.40
CA LYS A 593 -14.20 -14.55 -20.58
C LYS A 593 -15.29 -13.77 -19.84
N TYR A 594 -14.95 -12.55 -19.41
CA TYR A 594 -15.87 -11.65 -18.72
C TYR A 594 -17.00 -11.18 -19.65
N PHE A 595 -16.68 -10.80 -20.90
CA PHE A 595 -17.68 -10.46 -21.91
C PHE A 595 -18.68 -11.60 -22.11
N VAL A 596 -18.20 -12.82 -22.32
CA VAL A 596 -19.04 -14.00 -22.53
C VAL A 596 -19.95 -14.21 -21.32
N LYS A 597 -19.39 -14.21 -20.10
CA LYS A 597 -20.14 -14.40 -18.86
C LYS A 597 -21.29 -13.40 -18.71
N MET A 598 -21.04 -12.10 -18.95
CA MET A 598 -22.08 -11.08 -18.81
C MET A 598 -23.17 -11.21 -19.89
N HIS A 599 -22.83 -11.61 -21.11
CA HIS A 599 -23.84 -11.90 -22.15
C HIS A 599 -24.70 -13.11 -21.78
N GLU A 600 -24.09 -14.17 -21.25
CA GLU A 600 -24.83 -15.35 -20.76
C GLU A 600 -25.74 -15.01 -19.58
N GLU A 601 -25.33 -14.14 -18.66
CA GLU A 601 -26.18 -13.65 -17.58
C GLU A 601 -27.36 -12.82 -18.10
N ALA A 602 -27.15 -11.97 -19.11
CA ALA A 602 -28.22 -11.22 -19.76
C ALA A 602 -29.21 -12.13 -20.50
N VAL A 603 -28.72 -13.17 -21.20
CA VAL A 603 -29.58 -14.19 -21.82
C VAL A 603 -30.46 -14.84 -20.77
N LYS A 604 -29.89 -15.28 -19.63
CA LYS A 604 -30.67 -15.87 -18.54
C LYS A 604 -31.77 -14.94 -18.04
N TRP A 605 -31.45 -13.65 -17.89
CA TRP A 605 -32.41 -12.62 -17.47
C TRP A 605 -33.58 -12.46 -18.45
N TYR A 606 -33.30 -12.30 -19.75
CA TYR A 606 -34.37 -12.13 -20.74
C TYR A 606 -35.15 -13.43 -20.99
N SER A 607 -34.50 -14.59 -20.89
CA SER A 607 -35.18 -15.89 -20.98
C SER A 607 -36.18 -16.10 -19.84
N SER A 608 -35.85 -15.74 -18.60
CA SER A 608 -36.81 -15.83 -17.49
C SER A 608 -38.00 -14.87 -17.61
N ARG A 609 -37.94 -13.92 -18.55
CA ARG A 609 -38.99 -12.94 -18.86
C ARG A 609 -39.64 -13.17 -20.22
N GLU A 610 -39.40 -14.32 -20.86
CA GLU A 610 -39.96 -14.70 -22.16
C GLU A 610 -39.66 -13.68 -23.30
N ASN A 611 -38.59 -12.89 -23.18
CA ASN A 611 -38.20 -11.91 -24.20
C ASN A 611 -37.23 -12.55 -25.21
N GLN A 612 -37.78 -13.37 -26.11
CA GLN A 612 -36.98 -14.11 -27.10
C GLN A 612 -36.21 -13.19 -28.06
N ALA A 613 -36.79 -12.05 -28.43
CA ALA A 613 -36.13 -11.09 -29.33
C ALA A 613 -34.81 -10.56 -28.76
N ALA A 614 -34.79 -10.22 -27.45
CA ALA A 614 -33.57 -9.79 -26.78
C ALA A 614 -32.54 -10.94 -26.66
N VAL A 615 -33.00 -12.16 -26.35
CA VAL A 615 -32.15 -13.36 -26.31
C VAL A 615 -31.45 -13.59 -27.65
N ASP A 616 -32.19 -13.53 -28.76
CA ASP A 616 -31.66 -13.71 -30.11
C ASP A 616 -30.66 -12.61 -30.46
N GLN A 617 -30.96 -11.35 -30.12
CA GLN A 617 -30.05 -10.23 -30.34
C GLN A 617 -28.71 -10.42 -29.61
N ILE A 618 -28.74 -10.85 -28.34
CA ILE A 618 -27.54 -11.05 -27.52
C ILE A 618 -26.72 -12.23 -28.04
N ASN A 619 -27.36 -13.35 -28.38
CA ASN A 619 -26.69 -14.54 -28.95
C ASN A 619 -26.05 -14.22 -30.31
N ASN A 620 -26.75 -13.49 -31.18
CA ASN A 620 -26.21 -13.06 -32.47
C ASN A 620 -24.93 -12.24 -32.32
N ARG A 621 -24.89 -11.32 -31.34
CA ARG A 621 -23.69 -10.54 -31.02
C ARG A 621 -22.57 -11.43 -30.49
N LEU A 622 -22.87 -12.34 -29.56
CA LEU A 622 -21.89 -13.26 -29.00
C LEU A 622 -21.24 -14.13 -30.09
N ASP A 623 -22.05 -14.65 -31.02
CA ASP A 623 -21.60 -15.48 -32.14
C ASP A 623 -20.86 -14.67 -33.22
N ALA A 624 -21.22 -13.39 -33.43
CA ALA A 624 -20.45 -12.50 -34.30
C ALA A 624 -19.04 -12.28 -33.76
N VAL A 625 -18.91 -11.99 -32.46
CA VAL A 625 -17.60 -11.78 -31.80
C VAL A 625 -16.77 -13.06 -31.79
N ARG A 626 -17.39 -14.22 -31.48
CA ARG A 626 -16.72 -15.55 -31.54
C ARG A 626 -16.15 -15.86 -32.92
N ARG A 627 -16.85 -15.47 -33.99
CA ARG A 627 -16.39 -15.63 -35.39
C ARG A 627 -15.36 -14.57 -35.83
N GLY A 628 -14.95 -13.67 -34.94
CA GLY A 628 -14.01 -12.60 -35.26
C GLY A 628 -14.60 -11.45 -36.10
N ARG A 629 -15.93 -11.29 -36.11
CA ARG A 629 -16.65 -10.29 -36.94
C ARG A 629 -17.27 -9.16 -36.13
N GLY A 630 -16.73 -8.80 -34.97
CA GLY A 630 -17.32 -7.79 -34.10
C GLY A 630 -16.38 -7.24 -33.05
#